data_AF-A0A1W9W4S9-F1
#
_entry.id   AF-A0A1W9W4S9-F1
#
_cell.length_a   1.000
_cell.length_b   1.000
_cell.length_c   1.000
_cell.angle_alpha   90.00
_cell.angle_beta   90.00
_cell.angle_gamma   90.00
#
_symmetry.space_group_name_H-M   'P 1'
#
loop_
_entity.id
_entity.type
_entity.pdbx_description
1 polymer ?
#
loop_
_entity_poly.entity_id
_entity_poly.type
_entity_poly.pdbx_seq_one_letter_code
_entity_poly.pdbx_strand_id
1 'polypeptide(L)'
;MNIDYNELIQYAVLFTIPFLLMWCHNWLISHAELKVDQQLTTERYIKEKIGVSLALFIGTVLLMLFLAPSLQDLFNGYGLFAIGFALISSFLIVRFFMSALLKQMRGRPIFFKFLINKNLLVAVFFIIATELLVLYWLKELNTYFRDQFVIFVIGYSVLITLGGIFLSLPKQKGQILHAEWRDNVVTIIDPLIVMFFATILVKIILTIILHFLYT
;
A
#
# COMPACT_ATOMS: atom_id res chain seq x y z
N MET A 1 -35.73 5.15 4.44
CA MET A 1 -34.27 4.96 4.33
C MET A 1 -33.88 5.43 2.94
N ASN A 2 -33.42 6.68 2.81
CA ASN A 2 -32.98 7.20 1.51
C ASN A 2 -31.61 6.59 1.21
N ILE A 3 -31.52 5.84 0.12
CA ILE A 3 -30.25 5.30 -0.36
C ILE A 3 -29.49 6.47 -0.97
N ASP A 4 -28.33 6.82 -0.41
CA ASP A 4 -27.43 7.78 -1.05
C ASP A 4 -26.74 7.09 -2.24
N TYR A 5 -27.27 7.36 -3.43
CA TYR A 5 -26.74 6.81 -4.67
C TYR A 5 -25.29 7.21 -4.93
N ASN A 6 -24.83 8.35 -4.42
CA ASN A 6 -23.47 8.83 -4.62
C ASN A 6 -22.47 7.98 -3.82
N GLU A 7 -22.79 7.65 -2.57
CA GLU A 7 -22.00 6.70 -1.78
C GLU A 7 -21.98 5.32 -2.44
N LEU A 8 -23.13 4.84 -2.92
CA LEU A 8 -23.27 3.53 -3.54
C LEU A 8 -22.43 3.42 -4.83
N ILE A 9 -22.44 4.46 -5.67
CA ILE A 9 -21.58 4.56 -6.87
C ILE A 9 -20.11 4.57 -6.47
N GLN A 10 -19.72 5.33 -5.43
CA GLN A 10 -18.33 5.35 -4.97
C GLN A 10 -17.86 3.97 -4.50
N TYR A 11 -18.67 3.23 -3.73
CA TYR A 11 -18.32 1.86 -3.34
C TYR A 11 -18.24 0.93 -4.55
N ALA A 12 -19.20 1.01 -5.49
CA ALA A 12 -19.18 0.21 -6.70
C ALA A 12 -17.90 0.45 -7.53
N VAL A 13 -17.50 1.71 -7.70
CA VAL A 13 -16.25 2.07 -8.40
C VAL A 13 -15.03 1.54 -7.63
N LEU A 14 -14.98 1.76 -6.31
CA LEU A 14 -13.86 1.32 -5.47
C LEU A 14 -13.65 -0.20 -5.52
N PHE A 15 -14.74 -0.98 -5.55
CA PHE A 15 -14.68 -2.43 -5.66
C PHE A 15 -14.36 -2.93 -7.07
N THR A 16 -14.85 -2.25 -8.12
CA THR A 16 -14.68 -2.71 -9.51
C THR A 16 -13.22 -2.57 -9.99
N ILE A 17 -12.54 -1.48 -9.61
CA ILE A 17 -11.17 -1.19 -10.06
C ILE A 17 -10.17 -2.32 -9.73
N PRO A 18 -10.04 -2.84 -8.50
CA PRO A 18 -9.09 -3.91 -8.21
C PRO A 18 -9.39 -5.20 -8.98
N PHE A 19 -10.67 -5.52 -9.25
CA PHE A 19 -11.01 -6.68 -10.08
C PHE A 19 -10.58 -6.47 -11.55
N LEU A 20 -10.74 -5.26 -12.09
CA LEU A 20 -10.23 -4.91 -13.42
C LEU A 20 -8.71 -4.99 -13.49
N LEU A 21 -8.01 -4.55 -12.43
CA LEU A 21 -6.55 -4.66 -12.33
C LEU A 21 -6.10 -6.13 -12.26
N MET A 22 -6.77 -6.96 -11.46
CA MET A 22 -6.52 -8.41 -11.41
C MET A 22 -6.79 -9.10 -12.75
N TRP A 23 -7.86 -8.70 -13.45
CA TRP A 23 -8.14 -9.19 -14.80
C TRP A 23 -7.03 -8.81 -15.78
N CYS A 24 -6.60 -7.54 -15.77
CA CYS A 24 -5.51 -7.05 -16.61
C CYS A 24 -4.20 -7.79 -16.33
N HIS A 25 -3.85 -7.98 -15.06
CA HIS A 25 -2.72 -8.80 -14.63
C HIS A 25 -2.77 -10.22 -15.20
N ASN A 26 -3.90 -10.90 -15.03
CA ASN A 26 -4.09 -12.27 -15.51
C ASN A 26 -3.99 -12.36 -17.03
N TRP A 27 -4.57 -11.38 -17.74
CA TRP A 27 -4.46 -11.29 -19.18
C TRP A 27 -3.01 -11.09 -19.63
N LEU A 28 -2.26 -10.18 -19.00
CA LEU A 28 -0.85 -9.94 -19.30
C LEU A 28 0.02 -11.19 -19.07
N ILE A 29 -0.19 -11.90 -17.95
CA ILE A 29 0.57 -13.12 -17.64
C ILE A 29 0.20 -14.27 -18.58
N SER A 30 -1.05 -14.40 -19.00
CA SER A 30 -1.48 -15.47 -19.92
C SER A 30 -0.81 -15.41 -21.29
N HIS A 31 -0.28 -14.24 -21.67
CA HIS A 31 0.43 -14.01 -22.93
C HIS A 31 1.96 -13.93 -22.74
N ALA A 32 2.46 -14.15 -21.52
CA ALA A 32 3.89 -14.17 -21.25
C ALA A 32 4.41 -15.61 -21.32
N GLU A 33 5.45 -15.85 -22.12
CA GLU A 33 6.22 -17.09 -22.00
C GLU A 33 6.91 -17.10 -20.64
N LEU A 34 6.48 -18.01 -19.75
CA LEU A 34 7.02 -18.13 -18.40
C LEU A 34 8.47 -18.62 -18.46
N LYS A 35 9.42 -17.71 -18.68
CA LYS A 35 10.84 -18.02 -18.62
C LYS A 35 11.20 -18.30 -17.16
N VAL A 36 11.75 -19.48 -16.88
CA VAL A 36 12.20 -19.93 -15.56
C VAL A 36 13.13 -18.91 -14.87
N ASP A 37 13.83 -18.07 -15.65
CA ASP A 37 14.67 -16.97 -15.18
C ASP A 37 13.92 -15.75 -14.57
N GLN A 38 12.62 -15.57 -14.82
CA GLN A 38 11.85 -14.46 -14.21
C GLN A 38 11.66 -14.63 -12.70
N GLN A 39 11.67 -15.87 -12.20
CA GLN A 39 11.64 -16.14 -10.74
C GLN A 39 12.96 -15.81 -10.04
N LEU A 40 14.08 -15.87 -10.76
CA LEU A 40 15.44 -15.58 -10.27
C LEU A 40 15.77 -14.08 -10.30
N THR A 41 15.14 -13.30 -11.18
CA THR A 41 15.43 -11.86 -11.41
C THR A 41 14.70 -10.89 -10.47
N THR A 42 13.88 -11.39 -9.55
CA THR A 42 13.14 -10.54 -8.58
C THR A 42 13.74 -10.59 -7.17
N GLU A 43 14.87 -11.27 -6.98
CA GLU A 43 15.51 -11.33 -5.66
C GLU A 43 16.35 -10.08 -5.42
N ARG A 44 15.69 -8.99 -5.05
CA ARG A 44 16.39 -7.80 -4.59
C ARG A 44 17.25 -8.13 -3.37
N TYR A 45 18.51 -7.70 -3.42
CA TYR A 45 19.42 -7.81 -2.31
C TYR A 45 18.84 -7.15 -1.05
N ILE A 46 19.17 -7.70 0.12
CA ILE A 46 18.73 -7.21 1.43
C ILE A 46 18.93 -5.70 1.58
N LYS A 47 20.04 -5.16 1.05
CA LYS A 47 20.36 -3.73 1.05
C LYS A 47 19.32 -2.87 0.34
N GLU A 48 18.79 -3.33 -0.79
CA GLU A 48 17.77 -2.58 -1.53
C GLU A 48 16.43 -2.58 -0.77
N LYS A 49 16.06 -3.71 -0.15
CA LYS A 49 14.85 -3.77 0.67
C LYS A 49 14.94 -2.85 1.89
N ILE A 50 16.12 -2.75 2.50
CA ILE A 50 16.39 -1.79 3.59
C ILE A 50 16.28 -0.35 3.06
N GLY A 51 16.88 -0.05 1.90
CA GLY A 51 16.79 1.28 1.29
C GLY A 51 15.34 1.71 1.03
N VAL A 52 14.51 0.82 0.50
CA VAL A 52 13.07 1.09 0.29
C VAL A 52 12.32 1.24 1.61
N SER A 53 12.64 0.42 2.62
CA SER A 53 12.02 0.52 3.94
C SER A 53 12.34 1.86 4.59
N LEU A 54 13.59 2.31 4.47
CA LEU A 54 14.04 3.59 4.98
C LEU A 54 13.41 4.75 4.22
N ALA A 55 13.31 4.66 2.89
CA ALA A 55 12.65 5.66 2.07
C ALA A 55 11.16 5.79 2.40
N LEU A 56 10.46 4.66 2.60
CA LEU A 56 9.07 4.66 3.05
C LEU A 56 8.92 5.29 4.43
N PHE A 57 9.81 4.95 5.37
CA PHE A 57 9.81 5.55 6.71
C PHE A 57 10.03 7.07 6.65
N ILE A 58 11.10 7.52 5.99
CA ILE A 58 11.41 8.95 5.85
C ILE A 58 10.27 9.67 5.14
N GLY A 59 9.74 9.11 4.06
CA GLY A 59 8.59 9.67 3.34
C GLY A 59 7.35 9.79 4.23
N THR A 60 7.08 8.79 5.07
CA THR A 60 5.95 8.81 6.01
C THR A 60 6.13 9.90 7.06
N VAL A 61 7.33 10.03 7.65
CA VAL A 61 7.63 11.10 8.62
C VAL A 61 7.57 12.48 7.97
N LEU A 62 8.01 12.62 6.71
CA LEU A 62 7.88 13.88 5.96
C LEU A 62 6.41 14.24 5.68
N LEU A 63 5.56 13.25 5.37
CA LEU A 63 4.11 13.47 5.25
C LEU A 63 3.51 13.91 6.59
N MET A 64 3.90 13.28 7.70
CA MET A 64 3.46 13.70 9.04
C MET A 64 3.93 15.12 9.35
N LEU A 65 5.19 15.45 9.06
CA LEU A 65 5.76 16.78 9.26
C LEU A 65 5.01 17.84 8.43
N PHE A 66 4.63 17.52 7.19
CA PHE A 66 3.85 18.39 6.33
C PHE A 66 2.45 18.68 6.89
N LEU A 67 1.88 17.73 7.64
CA LEU A 67 0.55 17.86 8.24
C LEU A 67 0.58 18.44 9.66
N ALA A 68 1.73 18.36 10.34
CA ALA A 68 1.89 18.86 11.70
C ALA A 68 1.80 20.40 11.73
N PRO A 69 0.99 20.99 12.63
CA PRO A 69 0.94 22.45 12.81
C PRO A 69 2.29 23.03 13.27
N SER A 70 3.04 22.27 14.07
CA SER A 70 4.39 22.62 14.51
C SER A 70 5.26 21.38 14.69
N LEU A 71 6.59 21.58 14.73
CA LEU A 71 7.55 20.51 15.06
C LEU A 71 7.30 19.91 16.45
N GLN A 72 6.83 20.72 17.39
CA GLN A 72 6.57 20.27 18.76
C GLN A 72 5.38 19.29 18.82
N ASP A 73 4.40 19.45 17.94
CA ASP A 73 3.25 18.56 17.80
C ASP A 73 3.61 17.21 17.19
N LEU A 74 4.63 17.20 16.32
CA LEU A 74 5.18 15.96 15.76
C LEU A 74 5.94 15.14 16.82
N PHE A 75 6.64 15.82 17.73
CA PHE A 75 7.43 15.19 18.79
C PHE A 75 6.68 15.08 20.13
N ASN A 76 5.37 15.33 20.15
CA ASN A 76 4.54 15.00 21.30
C ASN A 76 4.46 13.47 21.50
N GLY A 77 3.98 13.00 22.65
CA GLY A 77 3.97 11.57 22.97
C GLY A 77 3.26 10.69 21.93
N TYR A 78 2.15 11.18 21.35
CA TYR A 78 1.39 10.47 20.33
C TYR A 78 2.09 10.50 18.96
N GLY A 79 2.71 11.62 18.59
CA GLY A 79 3.49 11.76 17.37
C GLY A 79 4.74 10.89 17.39
N LEU A 80 5.45 10.82 18.52
CA LEU A 80 6.56 9.89 18.73
C LEU A 80 6.14 8.43 18.61
N PHE A 81 4.97 8.08 19.16
CA PHE A 81 4.42 6.73 19.01
C PHE A 81 4.07 6.42 17.55
N ALA A 82 3.46 7.37 16.83
CA ALA A 82 3.17 7.24 15.40
C ALA A 82 4.43 7.10 14.55
N ILE A 83 5.49 7.86 14.84
CA ILE A 83 6.81 7.74 14.19
C ILE A 83 7.43 6.36 14.48
N GLY A 84 7.43 5.92 15.74
CA GLY A 84 7.96 4.62 16.13
C GLY A 84 7.25 3.46 15.43
N PHE A 85 5.92 3.54 15.33
CA PHE A 85 5.13 2.56 14.60
C PHE A 85 5.39 2.63 13.09
N ALA A 86 5.46 3.83 12.50
CA ALA A 86 5.77 4.02 11.08
C ALA A 86 7.13 3.41 10.72
N LEU A 87 8.12 3.47 11.60
CA LEU A 87 9.41 2.79 11.43
C LEU A 87 9.22 1.27 11.36
N ILE A 88 8.57 0.68 12.36
CA ILE A 88 8.33 -0.77 12.43
C ILE A 88 7.54 -1.24 11.20
N SER A 89 6.42 -0.56 10.91
CA SER A 89 5.55 -0.85 9.76
C SER A 89 6.29 -0.73 8.44
N SER A 90 7.11 0.30 8.22
CA SER A 90 7.84 0.47 6.96
C SER A 90 8.78 -0.69 6.68
N PHE A 91 9.50 -1.17 7.71
CA PHE A 91 10.35 -2.34 7.59
C PHE A 91 9.55 -3.63 7.40
N LEU A 92 8.44 -3.79 8.12
CA LEU A 92 7.61 -4.99 8.01
C LEU A 92 6.93 -5.09 6.65
N ILE A 93 6.26 -4.02 6.21
CA ILE A 93 5.56 -3.93 4.92
C ILE A 93 6.54 -4.21 3.78
N VAL A 94 7.64 -3.46 3.68
CA VAL A 94 8.53 -3.53 2.51
C VAL A 94 9.36 -4.81 2.51
N ARG A 95 10.02 -5.13 3.63
CA ARG A 95 11.03 -6.20 3.67
C ARG A 95 10.41 -7.58 3.63
N PHE A 96 9.34 -7.79 4.37
CA PHE A 96 8.80 -9.12 4.60
C PHE A 96 7.55 -9.40 3.77
N PHE A 97 6.59 -8.46 3.70
CA PHE A 97 5.28 -8.76 3.14
C PHE A 97 5.15 -8.36 1.67
N MET A 98 5.38 -7.09 1.33
CA MET A 98 5.25 -6.56 -0.02
C MET A 98 6.23 -7.23 -0.98
N SER A 99 7.51 -7.37 -0.61
CA SER A 99 8.48 -8.08 -1.46
C SER A 99 8.11 -9.54 -1.71
N ALA A 100 7.61 -10.25 -0.69
CA ALA A 100 7.19 -11.64 -0.85
C ALA A 100 5.91 -11.76 -1.67
N LEU A 101 4.97 -10.82 -1.48
CA LEU A 101 3.70 -10.77 -2.18
C LEU A 101 3.90 -10.48 -3.67
N LEU A 102 4.68 -9.46 -4.02
CA LEU A 102 5.01 -9.12 -5.41
C LEU A 102 5.72 -10.28 -6.12
N LYS A 103 6.63 -10.99 -5.42
CA LYS A 103 7.26 -12.22 -5.97
C LYS A 103 6.25 -13.34 -6.22
N GLN A 104 5.20 -13.44 -5.41
CA GLN A 104 4.14 -14.46 -5.58
C GLN A 104 3.16 -14.11 -6.71
N MET A 105 2.89 -12.82 -6.92
CA MET A 105 2.05 -12.31 -8.01
C MET A 105 2.75 -12.44 -9.36
N ARG A 106 4.08 -12.32 -9.37
CA ARG A 106 4.88 -12.42 -10.58
C ARG A 106 4.80 -13.80 -11.23
N GLY A 107 4.35 -13.83 -12.49
CA GLY A 107 4.26 -15.05 -13.29
C GLY A 107 3.20 -16.03 -12.78
N ARG A 108 2.26 -15.60 -11.92
CA ARG A 108 1.12 -16.42 -11.53
C ARG A 108 -0.19 -15.64 -11.66
N PRO A 109 -1.24 -16.26 -12.21
CA PRO A 109 -2.57 -15.66 -12.20
C PRO A 109 -3.06 -15.46 -10.76
N ILE A 110 -3.67 -14.31 -10.53
CA ILE A 110 -4.29 -13.92 -9.27
C ILE A 110 -5.76 -14.37 -9.30
N PHE A 111 -6.14 -15.19 -8.32
CA PHE A 111 -7.51 -15.67 -8.12
C PHE A 111 -8.07 -15.14 -6.81
N PHE A 112 -9.35 -15.38 -6.52
CA PHE A 112 -9.99 -15.01 -5.24
C PHE A 112 -9.24 -15.52 -4.00
N LYS A 113 -8.54 -16.66 -4.09
CA LYS A 113 -7.67 -17.18 -3.03
C LYS A 113 -6.55 -16.21 -2.63
N PHE A 114 -6.21 -15.24 -3.49
CA PHE A 114 -5.28 -14.16 -3.18
C PHE A 114 -5.77 -13.28 -2.02
N LEU A 115 -7.08 -13.09 -1.86
CA LEU A 115 -7.66 -12.28 -0.78
C LEU A 115 -7.35 -12.84 0.62
N ILE A 116 -7.16 -14.16 0.73
CA ILE A 116 -6.78 -14.84 1.98
C ILE A 116 -5.27 -15.09 2.07
N ASN A 117 -4.47 -14.50 1.18
CA ASN A 117 -3.03 -14.64 1.22
C ASN A 117 -2.47 -13.97 2.48
N LYS A 118 -1.71 -14.73 3.29
CA LYS A 118 -1.14 -14.24 4.55
C LYS A 118 -0.29 -12.97 4.36
N ASN A 119 0.50 -12.88 3.30
CA ASN A 119 1.35 -11.71 3.05
C ASN A 119 0.52 -10.49 2.65
N LEU A 120 -0.56 -10.68 1.87
CA LEU A 120 -1.51 -9.62 1.55
C LEU A 120 -2.18 -9.09 2.83
N LEU A 121 -2.79 -10.00 3.61
CA LEU A 121 -3.52 -9.63 4.82
C LEU A 121 -2.65 -8.88 5.82
N VAL A 122 -1.41 -9.33 6.02
CA VAL A 122 -0.49 -8.68 6.95
C VAL A 122 0.05 -7.36 6.41
N ALA A 123 0.36 -7.26 5.11
CA ALA A 123 0.74 -5.98 4.49
C ALA A 123 -0.39 -4.95 4.65
N VAL A 124 -1.61 -5.33 4.29
CA VAL A 124 -2.80 -4.50 4.44
C VAL A 124 -3.01 -4.10 5.91
N PHE A 125 -2.90 -5.04 6.85
CA PHE A 125 -3.02 -4.73 8.28
C PHE A 125 -2.05 -3.63 8.73
N PHE A 126 -0.76 -3.72 8.38
CA PHE A 126 0.22 -2.70 8.78
C PHE A 126 0.01 -1.35 8.10
N ILE A 127 -0.46 -1.34 6.84
CA ILE A 127 -0.84 -0.11 6.13
C ILE A 127 -1.97 0.57 6.89
N ILE A 128 -3.06 -0.16 7.17
CA ILE A 128 -4.23 0.35 7.88
C ILE A 128 -3.88 0.80 9.28
N ALA A 129 -3.11 0.02 10.02
CA ALA A 129 -2.71 0.37 11.37
C ALA A 129 -1.89 1.66 11.40
N THR A 130 -1.03 1.88 10.39
CA THR A 130 -0.24 3.11 10.27
C THR A 130 -1.16 4.30 9.98
N GLU A 131 -2.10 4.15 9.05
CA GLU A 131 -3.09 5.20 8.74
C GLU A 131 -3.97 5.55 9.94
N LEU A 132 -4.53 4.54 10.63
CA LEU A 132 -5.37 4.76 11.82
C LEU A 132 -4.60 5.42 12.96
N LEU A 133 -3.30 5.11 13.09
CA LEU A 133 -2.49 5.73 14.12
C LEU A 133 -2.19 7.20 13.83
N VAL A 134 -1.95 7.53 12.55
CA VAL A 134 -1.82 8.93 12.11
C VAL A 134 -3.15 9.67 12.23
N LEU A 135 -4.28 9.02 11.92
CA LEU A 135 -5.61 9.58 12.17
C LEU A 135 -5.81 9.91 13.65
N TYR A 136 -5.43 9.00 14.54
CA TYR A 136 -5.52 9.22 15.99
C TYR A 136 -4.65 10.40 16.43
N TRP A 137 -3.40 10.46 15.99
CA TRP A 137 -2.52 11.60 16.26
C TRP A 137 -3.09 12.92 15.71
N LEU A 138 -3.59 12.97 14.47
CA LEU A 138 -4.20 14.17 13.90
C LEU A 138 -5.45 14.63 14.67
N LYS A 139 -6.27 13.69 15.15
CA LYS A 139 -7.44 13.98 15.97
C LYS A 139 -7.07 14.69 17.28
N GLU A 140 -5.94 14.33 17.88
CA GLU A 140 -5.42 14.99 19.10
C GLU A 140 -4.88 16.40 18.81
N LEU A 141 -4.50 16.70 17.57
CA LEU A 141 -3.93 18.00 17.19
C LEU A 141 -4.98 19.02 16.73
N ASN A 142 -6.02 18.59 16.03
CA ASN A 142 -6.95 19.51 15.38
C ASN A 142 -8.38 18.94 15.30
N THR A 143 -9.37 19.84 15.35
CA THR A 143 -10.79 19.55 15.09
C THR A 143 -11.08 19.29 13.62
N TYR A 144 -10.29 19.83 12.69
CA TYR A 144 -10.44 19.64 11.23
C TYR A 144 -9.50 18.56 10.66
N PHE A 145 -9.33 17.45 11.37
CA PHE A 145 -8.38 16.38 11.03
C PHE A 145 -8.73 15.57 9.76
N ARG A 146 -9.98 15.66 9.27
CA ARG A 146 -10.48 14.81 8.18
C ARG A 146 -9.76 15.05 6.85
N ASP A 147 -9.59 16.31 6.44
CA ASP A 147 -8.96 16.63 5.16
C ASP A 147 -7.46 16.33 5.19
N GLN A 148 -6.80 16.63 6.31
CA GLN A 148 -5.41 16.28 6.56
C GLN A 148 -5.18 14.76 6.51
N PHE A 149 -6.11 13.99 7.06
CA PHE A 149 -6.05 12.54 7.01
C PHE A 149 -6.20 12.00 5.57
N VAL A 150 -7.11 12.56 4.76
CA VAL A 150 -7.25 12.16 3.35
C VAL A 150 -5.96 12.45 2.57
N ILE A 151 -5.35 13.62 2.79
CA ILE A 151 -4.04 13.97 2.19
C ILE A 151 -2.98 12.95 2.60
N PHE A 152 -2.95 12.56 3.88
CA PHE A 152 -2.03 11.53 4.37
C PHE A 152 -2.23 10.20 3.65
N VAL A 153 -3.47 9.68 3.59
CA VAL A 153 -3.79 8.39 2.96
C VAL A 153 -3.37 8.38 1.49
N ILE A 154 -3.63 9.47 0.75
CA ILE A 154 -3.24 9.60 -0.66
C ILE A 154 -1.70 9.59 -0.77
N GLY A 155 -1.01 10.43 0.00
CA GLY A 155 0.45 10.51 -0.03
C GLY A 155 1.12 9.19 0.37
N TYR A 156 0.63 8.54 1.41
CA TYR A 156 1.14 7.26 1.88
C TYR A 156 0.91 6.14 0.87
N SER A 157 -0.26 6.13 0.22
CA SER A 157 -0.57 5.21 -0.88
C SER A 157 0.40 5.36 -2.05
N VAL A 158 0.74 6.60 -2.42
CA VAL A 158 1.74 6.88 -3.46
C VAL A 158 3.12 6.36 -3.04
N LEU A 159 3.55 6.59 -1.80
CA LEU A 159 4.84 6.10 -1.30
C LEU A 159 4.94 4.56 -1.35
N ILE A 160 3.89 3.86 -0.89
CA ILE A 160 3.87 2.39 -0.91
C ILE A 160 3.87 1.87 -2.35
N THR A 161 3.09 2.49 -3.24
CA THR A 161 3.03 2.12 -4.66
C THR A 161 4.39 2.28 -5.32
N LEU A 162 5.06 3.43 -5.15
CA LEU A 162 6.41 3.67 -5.69
C LEU A 162 7.43 2.69 -5.10
N GLY A 163 7.35 2.40 -3.81
CA GLY A 163 8.17 1.38 -3.15
C GLY A 163 7.95 0.00 -3.76
N GLY A 164 6.71 -0.39 -3.99
CA GLY A 164 6.33 -1.65 -4.64
C GLY A 164 6.80 -1.75 -6.09
N ILE A 165 6.62 -0.69 -6.88
CA ILE A 165 7.11 -0.61 -8.27
C ILE A 165 8.61 -0.83 -8.29
N PHE A 166 9.34 -0.09 -7.45
CA PHE A 166 10.77 -0.24 -7.36
C PHE A 166 11.10 -1.70 -6.99
N LEU A 167 10.47 -2.27 -5.96
CA LEU A 167 10.68 -3.68 -5.58
C LEU A 167 10.45 -4.69 -6.72
N SER A 168 9.49 -4.43 -7.61
CA SER A 168 9.10 -5.32 -8.71
C SER A 168 9.95 -5.19 -9.98
N LEU A 169 10.71 -4.11 -10.15
CA LEU A 169 11.57 -3.93 -11.33
C LEU A 169 12.56 -5.12 -11.50
N PRO A 170 12.58 -5.78 -12.67
CA PRO A 170 13.47 -6.91 -12.92
C PRO A 170 14.94 -6.45 -12.91
N LYS A 171 15.77 -7.13 -12.12
CA LYS A 171 17.20 -6.86 -12.04
C LYS A 171 18.00 -8.15 -12.18
N GLN A 172 19.12 -8.09 -12.88
CA GLN A 172 20.13 -9.14 -12.89
C GLN A 172 21.49 -8.51 -12.57
N LYS A 173 22.15 -9.01 -11.51
CA LYS A 173 23.47 -8.52 -11.05
C LYS A 173 23.57 -6.99 -10.87
N GLY A 174 22.48 -6.35 -10.43
CA GLY A 174 22.44 -4.90 -10.16
C GLY A 174 22.09 -4.01 -11.35
N GLN A 175 21.96 -4.56 -12.56
CA GLN A 175 21.47 -3.83 -13.73
C GLN A 175 19.97 -4.09 -13.93
N ILE A 176 19.23 -3.02 -14.25
CA ILE A 176 17.82 -3.11 -14.65
C ILE A 176 17.79 -3.80 -16.02
N LEU A 177 17.12 -4.93 -16.11
CA LEU A 177 16.94 -5.62 -17.39
C LEU A 177 15.98 -4.80 -18.25
N HIS A 178 16.23 -4.78 -19.57
CA HIS A 178 15.20 -4.36 -20.52
C HIS A 178 14.03 -5.34 -20.42
N ALA A 179 13.04 -4.97 -19.62
CA ALA A 179 11.82 -5.74 -19.47
C ALA A 179 10.94 -5.50 -20.70
N GLU A 180 10.25 -6.54 -21.16
CA GLU A 180 9.18 -6.36 -22.14
C GLU A 180 8.15 -5.37 -21.58
N TRP A 181 7.44 -4.65 -22.46
CA TRP A 181 6.43 -3.68 -22.04
C TRP A 181 5.39 -4.29 -21.10
N ARG A 182 5.06 -5.59 -21.27
CA ARG A 182 4.16 -6.34 -20.40
C ARG A 182 4.66 -6.42 -18.96
N ASP A 183 5.95 -6.73 -18.78
CA ASP A 183 6.58 -6.83 -17.46
C ASP A 183 6.61 -5.47 -16.74
N ASN A 184 6.80 -4.38 -17.50
CA ASN A 184 6.72 -3.02 -16.96
C ASN A 184 5.30 -2.69 -16.49
N VAL A 185 4.27 -3.10 -17.24
CA VAL A 185 2.88 -2.88 -16.85
C VAL A 185 2.52 -3.70 -15.60
N VAL A 186 2.90 -4.98 -15.54
CA VAL A 186 2.68 -5.84 -14.34
C VAL A 186 3.37 -5.26 -13.10
N THR A 187 4.60 -4.73 -13.27
CA THR A 187 5.35 -4.06 -12.20
C THR A 187 4.61 -2.88 -11.58
N ILE A 188 3.76 -2.20 -12.37
CA ILE A 188 2.92 -1.08 -11.91
C ILE A 188 1.59 -1.56 -11.33
N ILE A 189 0.95 -2.54 -11.97
CA ILE A 189 -0.36 -3.05 -11.58
C ILE A 189 -0.30 -3.77 -10.22
N ASP A 190 0.73 -4.58 -9.96
CA ASP A 190 0.79 -5.41 -8.76
C ASP A 190 0.73 -4.61 -7.45
N PRO A 191 1.56 -3.57 -7.24
CA PRO A 191 1.46 -2.73 -6.04
C PRO A 191 0.13 -1.99 -5.94
N LEU A 192 -0.46 -1.57 -7.07
CA LEU A 192 -1.76 -0.88 -7.09
C LEU A 192 -2.88 -1.80 -6.60
N ILE A 193 -2.90 -3.08 -7.01
CA ILE A 193 -3.88 -4.06 -6.52
C ILE A 193 -3.84 -4.13 -4.98
N VAL A 194 -2.63 -4.20 -4.40
CA VAL A 194 -2.45 -4.26 -2.94
C VAL A 194 -2.98 -3.00 -2.27
N MET A 195 -2.68 -1.82 -2.83
CA MET A 195 -3.15 -0.55 -2.29
C MET A 195 -4.66 -0.39 -2.37
N PHE A 196 -5.30 -0.77 -3.48
CA PHE A 196 -6.76 -0.72 -3.59
C PHE A 196 -7.43 -1.60 -2.54
N PHE A 197 -6.91 -2.80 -2.26
CA PHE A 197 -7.43 -3.63 -1.18
C PHE A 197 -7.26 -2.99 0.20
N ALA A 198 -6.11 -2.36 0.46
CA ALA A 198 -5.92 -1.59 1.70
C ALA A 198 -6.95 -0.47 1.82
N THR A 199 -7.08 0.39 0.80
CA THR A 199 -8.01 1.53 0.80
C THR A 199 -9.47 1.10 0.98
N ILE A 200 -9.91 0.02 0.31
CA ILE A 200 -11.27 -0.53 0.50
C ILE A 200 -11.47 -0.90 1.97
N LEU A 201 -10.51 -1.61 2.58
CA LEU A 201 -10.65 -2.09 3.94
C LEU A 201 -10.60 -0.95 4.96
N VAL A 202 -9.77 0.08 4.74
CA VAL A 202 -9.77 1.33 5.53
C VAL A 202 -11.14 1.98 5.48
N LYS A 203 -11.70 2.16 4.27
CA LYS A 203 -13.02 2.78 4.11
C LYS A 203 -14.09 1.99 4.84
N ILE A 204 -14.09 0.66 4.74
CA ILE A 204 -15.02 -0.22 5.47
C ILE A 204 -14.85 -0.06 6.98
N ILE A 205 -13.63 -0.14 7.50
CA ILE A 205 -13.34 -0.01 8.94
C ILE A 205 -13.78 1.35 9.47
N LEU A 206 -13.46 2.45 8.77
CA LEU A 206 -13.89 3.79 9.16
C LEU A 206 -15.42 3.91 9.14
N THR A 207 -16.10 3.33 8.13
CA THR A 207 -17.57 3.32 8.06
C THR A 207 -18.16 2.58 9.26
N ILE A 208 -17.61 1.42 9.63
CA ILE A 208 -18.04 0.64 10.79
C ILE A 208 -17.82 1.43 12.08
N ILE A 209 -16.63 1.99 12.29
CA ILE A 209 -16.30 2.79 13.48
C ILE A 209 -17.24 3.98 13.61
N LEU A 210 -17.49 4.71 12.51
CA LEU A 210 -18.42 5.84 12.49
C LEU A 210 -19.84 5.39 12.81
N HIS A 211 -20.31 4.28 12.24
CA HIS A 211 -21.63 3.75 12.55
C HIS A 211 -21.76 3.47 14.05
N PHE A 212 -20.82 2.73 14.64
CA PHE A 212 -20.83 2.40 16.08
C PHE A 212 -20.66 3.61 17.02
N LEU A 213 -20.00 4.69 16.59
CA LEU A 213 -19.81 5.89 17.42
C LEU A 213 -21.02 6.83 17.41
N TYR A 214 -21.87 6.76 16.37
CA TYR A 214 -22.99 7.69 16.16
C TYR A 214 -24.37 7.01 16.21
N THR A 215 -24.45 5.71 16.51
CA THR A 215 -25.67 4.97 16.89
C THR A 215 -25.60 4.53 18.36
#